data_AF-A0A0F9NS66-F1
#
_entry.id   AF-A0A0F9NS66-F1
#
_cell.length_a   1.000
_cell.length_b   1.000
_cell.length_c   1.000
_cell.angle_alpha   90.00
_cell.angle_beta   90.00
_cell.angle_gamma   90.00
#
_symmetry.space_group_name_H-M   'P 1'
#
loop_
_entity.id
_entity.type
_entity.pdbx_description
1 polymer ?
#
loop_
_entity_poly.entity_id
_entity_poly.type
_entity_poly.pdbx_seq_one_letter_code
_entity_poly.pdbx_strand_id
1 'polypeptide(L)'
;MTLADIVKDAFNQLEVYYVSQKDLTKGGKLGGSLSASYFGVKASLSSELNENDKVSTKKAVELPITPQTLAKFIGESSKLWVLEDYHKVRAEDKVLLAQIMKVFMDSSVDYPKLKIVAIGAVNTAREVIQFDSEMKNRISEIEVPLMDNESLQEILTSGEKYLNITFPEIILNKIVAYSSGLPAVTHQLALLVCESNKIFSTNKDSRPTKIDVKSFDEALDEYLEENSDTFKSVFETATRIIHKRKNENPTDILNAILISNKENITFHEVKENFILNDKNYKGNNLKKYLDELTTTNRAEIIRFNKDSNTYYFSNPFIKAYCQCAIRNNVKTEFNPSKLLKEFRNTLNNELEIARKAFLRDFEE
;
A
#
# COMPACT_ATOMS: atom_id res chain seq x y z
N MET A 1 -0.54 -4.31 14.78
CA MET A 1 -1.47 -5.45 14.84
C MET A 1 -0.74 -6.61 15.49
N THR A 2 -1.34 -7.29 16.48
CA THR A 2 -0.69 -8.46 17.13
C THR A 2 -1.09 -9.74 16.41
N LEU A 3 -0.27 -10.81 16.48
CA LEU A 3 -0.59 -12.09 15.85
C LEU A 3 -1.94 -12.66 16.30
N ALA A 4 -2.27 -12.52 17.59
CA ALA A 4 -3.53 -12.99 18.14
C ALA A 4 -4.74 -12.31 17.47
N ASP A 5 -4.61 -11.03 17.11
CA ASP A 5 -5.66 -10.30 16.38
C ASP A 5 -5.80 -10.84 14.96
N ILE A 6 -4.68 -11.08 14.26
CA ILE A 6 -4.68 -11.61 12.87
C ILE A 6 -5.37 -12.97 12.81
N VAL A 7 -5.01 -13.87 13.74
CA VAL A 7 -5.57 -15.23 13.76
C VAL A 7 -7.05 -15.19 14.13
N LYS A 8 -7.45 -14.39 15.12
CA LYS A 8 -8.86 -14.22 15.49
C LYS A 8 -9.69 -13.66 14.34
N ASP A 9 -9.16 -12.68 13.62
CA ASP A 9 -9.82 -12.10 12.45
C ASP A 9 -10.03 -13.15 11.36
N ALA A 10 -9.02 -13.97 11.06
CA ALA A 10 -9.15 -15.06 10.10
C ALA A 10 -10.27 -16.05 10.50
N PHE A 11 -10.35 -16.44 11.78
CA PHE A 11 -11.44 -17.28 12.29
C PHE A 11 -12.81 -16.62 12.17
N ASN A 12 -12.90 -15.31 12.44
CA ASN A 12 -14.16 -14.56 12.30
C ASN A 12 -14.63 -14.54 10.84
N GLN A 13 -13.74 -14.28 9.89
CA GLN A 13 -14.06 -14.22 8.45
C GLN A 13 -14.45 -15.57 7.85
N LEU A 14 -14.00 -16.68 8.45
CA LEU A 14 -14.39 -18.01 8.00
C LEU A 14 -15.86 -18.35 8.30
N GLU A 15 -16.53 -17.55 9.14
CA GLU A 15 -17.94 -17.76 9.55
C GLU A 15 -18.21 -19.20 10.00
N VAL A 16 -17.24 -19.82 10.69
CA VAL A 16 -17.39 -21.21 11.14
C VAL A 16 -18.29 -21.24 12.36
N TYR A 17 -19.38 -22.01 12.28
CA TYR A 17 -20.28 -22.29 13.39
C TYR A 17 -20.14 -23.76 13.79
N TYR A 18 -20.20 -24.05 15.08
CA TYR A 18 -20.27 -25.42 15.58
C TYR A 18 -21.52 -25.61 16.44
N VAL A 19 -22.06 -26.83 16.41
CA VAL A 19 -23.18 -27.23 17.27
C VAL A 19 -22.61 -27.60 18.63
N SER A 20 -22.99 -26.84 19.66
CA SER A 20 -22.42 -26.98 21.01
C SER A 20 -22.90 -28.22 21.75
N GLN A 21 -24.02 -28.83 21.34
CA GLN A 21 -24.54 -30.02 22.00
C GLN A 21 -25.55 -30.75 21.11
N LYS A 22 -25.37 -32.05 20.93
CA LYS A 22 -26.45 -32.98 20.64
C LYS A 22 -26.35 -34.03 21.74
N ASP A 23 -27.31 -34.07 22.66
CA ASP A 23 -27.39 -35.15 23.64
C ASP A 23 -27.65 -36.45 22.89
N LEU A 24 -26.56 -37.13 22.50
CA LEU A 24 -26.58 -38.43 21.86
C LEU A 24 -25.86 -39.42 22.75
N THR A 25 -26.68 -40.07 23.58
CA THR A 25 -26.39 -41.35 24.20
C THR A 25 -26.13 -42.41 23.13
N LYS A 26 -24.89 -42.51 22.64
CA LYS A 26 -24.25 -43.77 22.22
C LYS A 26 -22.84 -43.52 21.68
N GLY A 27 -21.88 -44.29 22.21
CA GLY A 27 -20.47 -44.21 21.88
C GLY A 27 -20.19 -44.37 20.39
N GLY A 28 -19.46 -43.39 19.85
CA GLY A 28 -18.91 -43.40 18.49
C GLY A 28 -17.72 -42.44 18.45
N LYS A 29 -16.62 -42.88 17.84
CA LYS A 29 -15.31 -42.20 17.87
C LYS A 29 -15.37 -40.75 17.36
N LEU A 30 -14.81 -39.85 18.17
CA LEU A 30 -14.87 -38.38 18.11
C LEU A 30 -14.21 -37.68 16.91
N GLY A 31 -13.82 -38.41 15.85
CA GLY A 31 -13.00 -37.86 14.76
C GLY A 31 -13.74 -37.56 13.45
N GLY A 32 -14.83 -38.26 13.17
CA GLY A 32 -15.51 -38.23 11.85
C GLY A 32 -16.74 -37.32 11.76
N SER A 33 -17.24 -36.79 12.89
CA SER A 33 -18.49 -36.03 12.92
C SER A 33 -18.34 -34.53 12.69
N LEU A 34 -17.13 -33.97 12.81
CA LEU A 34 -16.91 -32.52 12.75
C LEU A 34 -16.97 -31.95 11.32
N SER A 35 -16.49 -32.71 10.32
CA SER A 35 -16.54 -32.32 8.91
C SER A 35 -17.96 -32.46 8.33
N ALA A 36 -18.72 -33.46 8.77
CA ALA A 36 -20.12 -33.65 8.34
C ALA A 36 -21.07 -32.56 8.89
N SER A 37 -20.77 -32.00 10.06
CA SER A 37 -21.53 -30.86 10.63
C SER A 37 -21.23 -29.51 9.96
N TYR A 38 -20.12 -29.37 9.24
CA TYR A 38 -19.61 -28.11 8.72
C TYR A 38 -20.44 -27.53 7.55
N PHE A 39 -20.84 -28.37 6.59
CA PHE A 39 -21.69 -27.97 5.46
C PHE A 39 -23.19 -28.23 5.70
N GLY A 40 -23.53 -29.11 6.64
CA GLY A 40 -24.92 -29.50 6.92
C GLY A 40 -25.75 -28.38 7.54
N VAL A 41 -25.13 -27.49 8.33
CA VAL A 41 -25.87 -26.47 9.11
C VAL A 41 -26.46 -25.36 8.23
N LYS A 42 -25.80 -24.95 7.14
CA LYS A 42 -26.35 -23.92 6.24
C LYS A 42 -27.53 -24.46 5.42
N ALA A 43 -27.45 -25.72 5.01
CA ALA A 43 -28.52 -26.42 4.30
C ALA A 43 -29.72 -26.71 5.22
N SER A 44 -29.50 -27.07 6.48
CA SER A 44 -30.57 -27.24 7.47
C SER A 44 -31.17 -25.89 7.91
N LEU A 45 -30.38 -24.81 8.03
CA LEU A 45 -30.91 -23.46 8.30
C LEU A 45 -31.81 -22.94 7.19
N SER A 46 -31.51 -23.26 5.92
CA SER A 46 -32.36 -22.90 4.78
C SER A 46 -33.60 -23.78 4.63
N SER A 47 -33.66 -24.92 5.33
CA SER A 47 -34.70 -25.95 5.13
C SER A 47 -35.61 -26.19 6.33
N GLU A 48 -35.41 -25.54 7.48
CA GLU A 48 -36.26 -25.71 8.67
C GLU A 48 -37.21 -24.53 8.91
N LEU A 49 -38.29 -24.50 8.12
CA LEU A 49 -39.60 -24.14 8.63
C LEU A 49 -40.24 -25.40 9.20
N ASN A 50 -39.88 -25.78 10.43
CA ASN A 50 -40.72 -26.59 11.31
C ASN A 50 -40.27 -26.40 12.76
N GLU A 51 -41.14 -25.78 13.55
CA GLU A 51 -40.99 -25.57 14.98
C GLU A 51 -40.81 -26.91 15.71
N ASN A 52 -39.67 -27.11 16.39
CA ASN A 52 -39.60 -27.59 17.79
C ASN A 52 -38.19 -27.97 18.30
N ASP A 53 -37.13 -27.94 17.49
CA ASP A 53 -35.77 -28.19 17.99
C ASP A 53 -34.98 -26.89 18.19
N LYS A 54 -34.77 -26.47 19.45
CA LYS A 54 -33.84 -25.39 19.79
C LYS A 54 -32.39 -25.89 19.65
N VAL A 55 -31.84 -25.80 18.45
CA VAL A 55 -30.40 -26.00 18.22
C VAL A 55 -29.64 -24.73 18.63
N SER A 56 -28.82 -24.80 19.68
CA SER A 56 -27.92 -23.70 20.04
C SER A 56 -26.64 -23.76 19.20
N THR A 57 -26.48 -22.81 18.29
CA THR A 57 -25.26 -22.64 17.49
C THR A 57 -24.30 -21.69 18.21
N LYS A 58 -23.01 -22.03 18.24
CA LYS A 58 -21.95 -21.17 18.77
C LYS A 58 -20.91 -20.85 17.68
N LYS A 59 -20.34 -19.65 17.74
CA LYS A 59 -19.25 -19.24 16.84
C LYS A 59 -17.98 -20.02 17.16
N ALA A 60 -17.22 -20.44 16.15
CA ALA A 60 -15.95 -21.18 16.28
C ALA A 60 -14.83 -20.48 17.05
N VAL A 61 -15.04 -19.24 17.49
CA VAL A 61 -14.15 -18.48 18.38
C VAL A 61 -13.92 -19.19 19.74
N GLU A 62 -14.76 -20.17 20.10
CA GLU A 62 -14.61 -20.97 21.33
C GLU A 62 -13.78 -22.27 21.15
N LEU A 63 -13.32 -22.60 19.94
CA LEU A 63 -12.36 -23.69 19.72
C LEU A 63 -10.93 -23.26 20.10
N PRO A 64 -10.02 -24.21 20.41
CA PRO A 64 -8.61 -23.88 20.57
C PRO A 64 -8.08 -23.22 19.30
N ILE A 65 -7.81 -21.92 19.37
CA ILE A 65 -7.24 -21.12 18.30
C ILE A 65 -5.79 -21.55 18.13
N THR A 66 -5.55 -22.53 17.25
CA THR A 66 -4.20 -23.00 16.90
C THR A 66 -3.94 -22.85 15.41
N PRO A 67 -2.67 -22.70 14.98
CA PRO A 67 -2.29 -22.67 13.57
C PRO A 67 -2.78 -23.90 12.79
N GLN A 68 -2.76 -25.08 13.39
CA GLN A 68 -3.20 -26.34 12.78
C GLN A 68 -4.70 -26.33 12.54
N THR A 69 -5.46 -25.90 13.55
CA THR A 69 -6.92 -25.73 13.45
C THR A 69 -7.27 -24.72 12.35
N LEU A 70 -6.56 -23.59 12.29
CA LEU A 70 -6.79 -22.57 11.27
C LEU A 70 -6.48 -23.11 9.86
N ALA A 71 -5.32 -23.75 9.67
CA ALA A 71 -4.92 -24.36 8.41
C ALA A 71 -5.96 -25.37 7.91
N LYS A 72 -6.45 -26.23 8.81
CA LYS A 72 -7.51 -27.19 8.52
C LYS A 72 -8.79 -26.51 8.05
N PHE A 73 -9.29 -25.50 8.78
CA PHE A 73 -10.54 -24.83 8.41
C PHE A 73 -10.44 -24.06 7.10
N ILE A 74 -9.33 -23.33 6.87
CA ILE A 74 -9.11 -22.64 5.60
C ILE A 74 -9.00 -23.66 4.46
N GLY A 75 -8.26 -24.75 4.67
CA GLY A 75 -8.07 -25.84 3.72
C GLY A 75 -9.38 -26.54 3.33
N GLU A 76 -10.20 -26.93 4.30
CA GLU A 76 -11.52 -27.55 4.07
C GLU A 76 -12.46 -26.60 3.30
N SER A 77 -12.34 -25.30 3.52
CA SER A 77 -13.12 -24.29 2.78
C SER A 77 -12.58 -24.00 1.37
N SER A 78 -11.43 -24.58 0.99
CA SER A 78 -10.72 -24.30 -0.27
C SER A 78 -10.44 -22.81 -0.50
N LYS A 79 -10.25 -22.04 0.59
CA LYS A 79 -9.98 -20.61 0.55
C LYS A 79 -8.47 -20.33 0.67
N LEU A 80 -8.10 -19.10 0.33
CA LEU A 80 -6.77 -18.54 0.52
C LEU A 80 -6.78 -17.64 1.76
N TRP A 81 -5.66 -17.59 2.49
CA TRP A 81 -5.50 -16.62 3.56
C TRP A 81 -4.68 -15.43 3.06
N VAL A 82 -5.31 -14.26 2.91
CA VAL A 82 -4.61 -13.03 2.52
C VAL A 82 -4.27 -12.23 3.77
N LEU A 83 -3.00 -11.86 3.90
CA LEU A 83 -2.47 -11.01 4.97
C LEU A 83 -2.10 -9.65 4.36
N GLU A 84 -2.98 -8.67 4.49
CA GLU A 84 -2.71 -7.31 4.05
C GLU A 84 -1.81 -6.55 5.02
N ASP A 85 -1.10 -5.54 4.51
CA ASP A 85 -0.21 -4.68 5.29
C ASP A 85 0.82 -5.42 6.16
N TYR A 86 1.39 -6.52 5.65
CA TYR A 86 2.31 -7.38 6.40
C TYR A 86 3.53 -6.64 6.99
N HIS A 87 3.97 -5.55 6.35
CA HIS A 87 5.03 -4.66 6.86
C HIS A 87 4.72 -4.05 8.25
N LYS A 88 3.45 -3.89 8.62
CA LYS A 88 2.99 -3.33 9.90
C LYS A 88 2.99 -4.34 11.06
N VAL A 89 3.26 -5.61 10.79
CA VAL A 89 3.38 -6.66 11.83
C VAL A 89 4.71 -6.47 12.57
N ARG A 90 4.69 -6.66 13.90
CA ARG A 90 5.90 -6.53 14.74
C ARG A 90 6.91 -7.63 14.44
N ALA A 91 8.20 -7.36 14.58
CA ALA A 91 9.25 -8.34 14.31
C ALA A 91 9.10 -9.65 15.11
N GLU A 92 8.72 -9.55 16.39
CA GLU A 92 8.42 -10.71 17.26
C GLU A 92 7.26 -11.56 16.72
N ASP A 93 6.20 -10.91 16.24
CA ASP A 93 5.02 -11.56 15.66
C ASP A 93 5.32 -12.18 14.28
N LYS A 94 6.25 -11.61 13.52
CA LYS A 94 6.70 -12.15 12.22
C LYS A 94 7.38 -13.51 12.36
N VAL A 95 8.16 -13.72 13.42
CA VAL A 95 8.78 -15.03 13.72
C VAL A 95 7.71 -16.08 13.97
N LEU A 96 6.71 -15.74 14.78
CA LEU A 96 5.59 -16.64 15.05
C LEU A 96 4.74 -16.90 13.80
N LEU A 97 4.51 -15.89 12.96
CA LEU A 97 3.79 -16.06 11.69
C LEU A 97 4.55 -16.99 10.73
N ALA A 98 5.88 -16.93 10.68
CA ALA A 98 6.68 -17.87 9.90
C ALA A 98 6.45 -19.33 10.37
N GLN A 99 6.30 -19.57 11.68
CA GLN A 99 5.91 -20.89 12.20
C GLN A 99 4.50 -21.29 11.77
N ILE A 100 3.54 -20.36 11.72
CA ILE A 100 2.21 -20.64 11.17
C ILE A 100 2.29 -21.01 9.69
N MET A 101 3.09 -20.29 8.89
CA MET A 101 3.28 -20.59 7.48
C MET A 101 3.84 -22.00 7.25
N LYS A 102 4.71 -22.51 8.14
CA LYS A 102 5.15 -23.91 8.11
C LYS A 102 3.99 -24.88 8.24
N VAL A 103 3.15 -24.69 9.26
CA VAL A 103 1.97 -25.53 9.50
C VAL A 103 1.03 -25.53 8.30
N PHE A 104 0.83 -24.38 7.66
CA PHE A 104 -0.02 -24.28 6.46
C PHE A 104 0.57 -25.03 5.27
N MET A 105 1.88 -24.98 5.08
CA MET A 105 2.54 -25.68 3.98
C MET A 105 2.59 -27.19 4.23
N ASP A 106 2.83 -27.66 5.46
CA ASP A 106 2.68 -29.08 5.80
C ASP A 106 1.24 -29.56 5.54
N SER A 107 0.25 -28.73 5.90
CA SER A 107 -1.17 -29.01 5.65
C SER A 107 -1.57 -28.92 4.17
N SER A 108 -0.78 -28.25 3.33
CA SER A 108 -1.08 -28.10 1.90
C SER A 108 -0.95 -29.42 1.13
N VAL A 109 -0.29 -30.43 1.71
CA VAL A 109 -0.26 -31.80 1.19
C VAL A 109 -1.67 -32.39 1.16
N ASP A 110 -2.44 -32.19 2.23
CA ASP A 110 -3.83 -32.65 2.35
C ASP A 110 -4.81 -31.66 1.69
N TYR A 111 -4.46 -30.37 1.68
CA TYR A 111 -5.27 -29.29 1.12
C TYR A 111 -4.50 -28.51 0.03
N PRO A 112 -4.46 -28.98 -1.24
CA PRO A 112 -3.62 -28.38 -2.29
C PRO A 112 -3.94 -26.91 -2.64
N LYS A 113 -5.13 -26.42 -2.27
CA LYS A 113 -5.55 -25.02 -2.47
C LYS A 113 -5.22 -24.11 -1.29
N LEU A 114 -4.78 -24.66 -0.17
CA LEU A 114 -4.41 -23.90 1.02
C LEU A 114 -3.12 -23.12 0.74
N LYS A 115 -3.23 -21.81 0.63
CA LYS A 115 -2.08 -20.90 0.49
C LYS A 115 -2.27 -19.66 1.34
N ILE A 116 -1.14 -19.10 1.76
CA ILE A 116 -1.07 -17.78 2.39
C ILE A 116 -0.50 -16.80 1.37
N VAL A 117 -1.14 -15.64 1.22
CA VAL A 117 -0.68 -14.53 0.39
C VAL A 117 -0.42 -13.36 1.32
N ALA A 118 0.85 -13.01 1.54
CA ALA A 118 1.22 -11.84 2.34
C ALA A 118 1.52 -10.66 1.42
N ILE A 119 0.81 -9.55 1.62
CA ILE A 119 0.92 -8.31 0.84
C ILE A 119 1.53 -7.25 1.76
N GLY A 120 2.59 -6.59 1.33
CA GLY A 120 3.24 -5.55 2.12
C GLY A 120 4.13 -4.64 1.28
N ALA A 121 4.61 -3.56 1.90
CA ALA A 121 5.55 -2.64 1.28
C ALA A 121 6.89 -3.32 0.97
N VAL A 122 7.69 -2.68 0.11
CA VAL A 122 9.01 -3.12 -0.37
C VAL A 122 9.85 -3.74 0.76
N ASN A 123 10.51 -4.86 0.45
CA ASN A 123 11.35 -5.71 1.33
C ASN A 123 10.62 -6.67 2.29
N THR A 124 9.28 -6.70 2.33
CA THR A 124 8.55 -7.62 3.23
C THR A 124 8.64 -9.09 2.87
N ALA A 125 8.74 -9.43 1.59
CA ALA A 125 8.83 -10.83 1.15
C ALA A 125 10.10 -11.51 1.70
N ARG A 126 11.25 -10.82 1.55
CA ARG A 126 12.55 -11.30 2.03
C ARG A 126 12.63 -11.43 3.56
N GLU A 127 11.84 -10.65 4.31
CA GLU A 127 11.81 -10.73 5.76
C GLU A 127 11.39 -12.12 6.25
N VAL A 128 10.46 -12.80 5.57
CA VAL A 128 10.03 -14.15 5.97
C VAL A 128 11.16 -15.17 5.85
N ILE A 129 11.97 -15.10 4.79
CA ILE A 129 13.14 -15.97 4.59
C ILE A 129 14.22 -15.69 5.64
N GLN A 130 14.37 -14.43 6.08
CA GLN A 130 15.33 -14.07 7.12
C GLN A 130 14.98 -14.67 8.49
N PHE A 131 13.70 -14.90 8.77
CA PHE A 131 13.27 -15.50 10.04
C PHE A 131 13.35 -17.02 10.05
N ASP A 132 13.36 -17.68 8.89
CA ASP A 132 13.50 -19.14 8.82
C ASP A 132 14.11 -19.63 7.49
N SER A 133 15.32 -20.18 7.55
CA SER A 133 16.05 -20.64 6.36
C SER A 133 15.35 -21.78 5.62
N GLU A 134 14.50 -22.57 6.29
CA GLU A 134 13.76 -23.67 5.64
C GLU A 134 12.67 -23.15 4.70
N MET A 135 12.24 -21.89 4.86
CA MET A 135 11.21 -21.28 4.03
C MET A 135 11.72 -20.84 2.66
N LYS A 136 13.04 -20.80 2.43
CA LYS A 136 13.66 -20.30 1.20
C LYS A 136 13.12 -20.97 -0.08
N ASN A 137 12.87 -22.27 -0.04
CA ASN A 137 12.36 -23.04 -1.18
C ASN A 137 10.83 -23.25 -1.12
N ARG A 138 10.15 -22.62 -0.16
CA ARG A 138 8.73 -22.84 0.16
C ARG A 138 7.89 -21.57 0.00
N ILE A 139 8.52 -20.46 -0.38
CA ILE A 139 7.90 -19.15 -0.61
C ILE A 139 8.11 -18.77 -2.07
N SER A 140 7.09 -18.18 -2.67
CA SER A 140 7.20 -17.47 -3.94
C SER A 140 7.16 -15.97 -3.66
N GLU A 141 8.21 -15.25 -4.03
CA GLU A 141 8.25 -13.79 -3.95
C GLU A 141 7.77 -13.20 -5.28
N ILE A 142 6.82 -12.26 -5.22
CA ILE A 142 6.33 -11.54 -6.39
C ILE A 142 6.51 -10.05 -6.08
N GLU A 143 7.44 -9.43 -6.80
CA GLU A 143 7.63 -7.98 -6.75
C GLU A 143 6.56 -7.31 -7.62
N VAL A 144 5.93 -6.28 -7.08
CA VAL A 144 5.01 -5.40 -7.83
C VAL A 144 5.71 -4.04 -7.96
N PRO A 145 6.42 -3.79 -9.08
CA PRO A 145 7.08 -2.51 -9.30
C PRO A 145 6.05 -1.40 -9.60
N LEU A 146 6.53 -0.16 -9.69
CA LEU A 146 5.76 0.91 -10.32
C LEU A 146 5.40 0.52 -11.75
N MET A 147 4.24 0.95 -12.23
CA MET A 147 3.84 0.68 -13.61
C MET A 147 4.70 1.49 -14.57
N ASP A 148 5.06 0.87 -15.69
CA ASP A 148 5.66 1.59 -16.81
C ASP A 148 4.62 2.49 -17.53
N ASN A 149 5.12 3.37 -18.38
CA ASN A 149 4.28 4.34 -19.09
C ASN A 149 3.26 3.64 -20.01
N GLU A 150 3.61 2.50 -20.59
CA GLU A 150 2.73 1.72 -21.47
C GLU A 150 1.55 1.16 -20.69
N SER A 151 1.80 0.53 -19.54
CA SER A 151 0.78 0.00 -18.63
C SER A 151 -0.14 1.10 -18.10
N LEU A 152 0.40 2.28 -17.78
CA LEU A 152 -0.41 3.42 -17.39
C LEU A 152 -1.28 3.93 -18.54
N GLN A 153 -0.78 3.91 -19.77
CA GLN A 153 -1.55 4.27 -20.95
C GLN A 153 -2.63 3.23 -21.27
N GLU A 154 -2.39 1.94 -20.99
CA GLU A 154 -3.40 0.88 -21.11
C GLU A 154 -4.60 1.09 -20.17
N ILE A 155 -4.38 1.60 -18.96
CA ILE A 155 -5.47 2.00 -18.06
C ILE A 155 -6.37 3.03 -18.73
N LEU A 156 -5.77 4.08 -19.31
CA LEU A 156 -6.49 5.19 -19.93
C LEU A 156 -7.24 4.73 -21.19
N THR A 157 -6.59 3.99 -22.08
CA THR A 157 -7.19 3.50 -23.34
C THR A 157 -8.27 2.45 -23.08
N SER A 158 -8.14 1.63 -22.03
CA SER A 158 -9.22 0.76 -21.57
C SER A 158 -10.43 1.58 -21.11
N GLY A 159 -10.19 2.64 -20.33
CA GLY A 159 -11.22 3.60 -19.92
C GLY A 159 -11.93 4.27 -21.10
N GLU A 160 -11.18 4.72 -22.11
CA GLU A 160 -11.72 5.29 -23.36
C GLU A 160 -12.76 4.38 -24.01
N LYS A 161 -12.40 3.10 -24.13
CA LYS A 161 -13.25 2.10 -24.76
C LYS A 161 -14.53 1.85 -23.94
N TYR A 162 -14.43 1.72 -22.62
CA TYR A 162 -15.60 1.44 -21.77
C TYR A 162 -16.53 2.63 -21.61
N LEU A 163 -16.00 3.86 -21.66
CA LEU A 163 -16.80 5.09 -21.56
C LEU A 163 -17.25 5.62 -22.92
N ASN A 164 -16.71 5.08 -24.01
CA ASN A 164 -16.93 5.56 -25.37
C ASN A 164 -16.54 7.04 -25.51
N ILE A 165 -15.28 7.33 -25.13
CA ILE A 165 -14.67 8.66 -25.16
C ILE A 165 -13.32 8.59 -25.90
N THR A 166 -12.74 9.75 -26.18
CA THR A 166 -11.39 9.83 -26.77
C THR A 166 -10.61 10.97 -26.13
N PHE A 167 -9.53 10.61 -25.43
CA PHE A 167 -8.52 11.53 -24.95
C PHE A 167 -7.65 12.00 -26.13
N PRO A 168 -7.38 13.31 -26.22
CA PRO A 168 -6.24 13.81 -26.97
C PRO A 168 -4.94 13.18 -26.45
N GLU A 169 -4.03 12.83 -27.35
CA GLU A 169 -2.70 12.25 -27.03
C GLU A 169 -1.93 13.10 -26.02
N ILE A 170 -2.04 14.43 -26.11
CA ILE A 170 -1.43 15.36 -25.15
C ILE A 170 -1.95 15.17 -23.72
N ILE A 171 -3.23 14.82 -23.54
CA ILE A 171 -3.78 14.54 -22.20
C ILE A 171 -3.27 13.20 -21.69
N LEU A 172 -3.26 12.15 -22.54
CA LEU A 172 -2.72 10.84 -22.17
C LEU A 172 -1.28 10.97 -21.67
N ASN A 173 -0.42 11.61 -22.47
CA ASN A 173 0.99 11.80 -22.13
C ASN A 173 1.17 12.62 -20.84
N LYS A 174 0.32 13.64 -20.62
CA LYS A 174 0.34 14.40 -19.36
C LYS A 174 -0.12 13.53 -18.18
N ILE A 175 -1.22 12.79 -18.27
CA ILE A 175 -1.68 11.94 -17.15
C ILE A 175 -0.61 10.90 -16.81
N VAL A 176 -0.04 10.21 -17.82
CA VAL A 176 1.02 9.21 -17.61
C VAL A 176 2.24 9.84 -16.93
N ALA A 177 2.72 10.97 -17.44
CA ALA A 177 3.86 11.66 -16.86
C ALA A 177 3.61 12.05 -15.39
N TYR A 178 2.46 12.65 -15.08
CA TYR A 178 2.14 13.11 -13.72
C TYR A 178 1.81 11.97 -12.76
N SER A 179 1.44 10.81 -13.29
CA SER A 179 1.20 9.63 -12.47
C SER A 179 2.48 9.02 -11.91
N SER A 180 3.64 9.22 -12.56
CA SER A 180 4.95 8.73 -12.08
C SER A 180 4.93 7.24 -11.69
N GLY A 181 4.31 6.40 -12.53
CA GLY A 181 4.18 4.96 -12.28
C GLY A 181 3.15 4.54 -11.24
N LEU A 182 2.37 5.47 -10.67
CA LEU A 182 1.32 5.20 -9.67
C LEU A 182 -0.07 5.07 -10.33
N PRO A 183 -0.66 3.86 -10.36
CA PRO A 183 -1.97 3.64 -11.01
C PRO A 183 -3.10 4.40 -10.34
N ALA A 184 -3.03 4.56 -9.02
CA ALA A 184 -4.03 5.32 -8.26
C ALA A 184 -4.10 6.78 -8.70
N VAL A 185 -2.95 7.40 -9.01
CA VAL A 185 -2.90 8.77 -9.53
C VAL A 185 -3.46 8.82 -10.95
N THR A 186 -3.12 7.84 -11.80
CA THR A 186 -3.66 7.72 -13.16
C THR A 186 -5.18 7.66 -13.15
N HIS A 187 -5.76 6.81 -12.30
CA HIS A 187 -7.20 6.70 -12.13
C HIS A 187 -7.83 8.00 -11.65
N GLN A 188 -7.27 8.65 -10.63
CA GLN A 188 -7.85 9.89 -10.09
C GLN A 188 -7.79 11.02 -11.12
N LEU A 189 -6.65 11.23 -11.79
CA LEU A 189 -6.54 12.27 -12.84
C LEU A 189 -7.47 11.98 -14.01
N ALA A 190 -7.61 10.72 -14.44
CA ALA A 190 -8.54 10.34 -15.50
C ALA A 190 -10.00 10.58 -15.11
N LEU A 191 -10.36 10.27 -13.85
CA LEU A 191 -11.68 10.53 -13.29
C LEU A 191 -11.98 12.03 -13.30
N LEU A 192 -11.10 12.85 -12.74
CA LEU A 192 -11.27 14.30 -12.69
C LEU A 192 -11.38 14.91 -14.10
N VAL A 193 -10.58 14.43 -15.06
CA VAL A 193 -10.74 14.84 -16.47
C VAL A 193 -12.12 14.48 -17.01
N CYS A 194 -12.64 13.30 -16.70
CA CYS A 194 -14.00 12.91 -17.10
C CYS A 194 -15.05 13.84 -16.45
N GLU A 195 -14.92 14.15 -15.17
CA GLU A 195 -15.84 15.02 -14.42
C GLU A 195 -15.83 16.46 -14.95
N SER A 196 -14.66 17.03 -15.24
CA SER A 196 -14.55 18.36 -15.89
C SER A 196 -15.23 18.39 -17.27
N ASN A 197 -15.26 17.25 -17.98
CA ASN A 197 -15.98 17.08 -19.25
C ASN A 197 -17.43 16.60 -19.07
N LYS A 198 -17.93 16.51 -17.84
CA LYS A 198 -19.29 16.07 -17.47
C LYS A 198 -19.62 14.64 -17.92
N ILE A 199 -18.62 13.75 -17.92
CA ILE A 199 -18.76 12.34 -18.28
C ILE A 199 -18.95 11.53 -16.99
N PHE A 200 -20.21 11.28 -16.66
CA PHE A 200 -20.60 10.52 -15.45
C PHE A 200 -21.13 9.11 -15.77
N SER A 201 -21.21 8.76 -17.06
CA SER A 201 -21.65 7.45 -17.53
C SER A 201 -21.15 7.19 -18.94
N THR A 202 -21.15 5.93 -19.36
CA THR A 202 -20.77 5.52 -20.72
C THR A 202 -21.61 6.24 -21.76
N ASN A 203 -20.96 6.87 -22.75
CA ASN A 203 -21.66 7.46 -23.88
C ASN A 203 -22.27 6.36 -24.78
N LYS A 204 -23.58 6.47 -25.05
CA LYS A 204 -24.33 5.53 -25.89
C LYS A 204 -24.35 5.91 -27.38
N ASP A 205 -23.83 7.09 -27.72
CA ASP A 205 -23.78 7.55 -29.10
C ASP A 205 -22.83 6.69 -29.95
N SER A 206 -23.11 6.65 -31.25
CA SER A 206 -22.28 5.90 -32.22
C SER A 206 -20.85 6.45 -32.37
N ARG A 207 -20.61 7.69 -31.94
CA ARG A 207 -19.30 8.35 -32.02
C ARG A 207 -18.79 8.65 -30.61
N PRO A 208 -17.51 8.40 -30.32
CA PRO A 208 -16.92 8.73 -29.04
C PRO A 208 -16.99 10.23 -28.73
N THR A 209 -17.21 10.59 -27.46
CA THR A 209 -17.08 11.98 -27.01
C THR A 209 -15.61 12.35 -26.92
N LYS A 210 -15.22 13.44 -27.58
CA LYS A 210 -13.86 13.95 -27.48
C LYS A 210 -13.67 14.78 -26.20
N ILE A 211 -12.62 14.48 -25.45
CA ILE A 211 -12.21 15.23 -24.26
C ILE A 211 -11.58 16.57 -24.67
N ASP A 212 -11.90 17.66 -23.96
CA ASP A 212 -11.26 18.96 -24.14
C ASP A 212 -9.82 18.94 -23.61
N VAL A 213 -8.86 19.49 -24.36
CA VAL A 213 -7.46 19.59 -23.97
C VAL A 213 -7.28 20.41 -22.68
N LYS A 214 -8.16 21.39 -22.43
CA LYS A 214 -8.07 22.27 -21.25
C LYS A 214 -8.42 21.57 -19.95
N SER A 215 -9.22 20.50 -20.00
CA SER A 215 -9.71 19.83 -18.79
C SER A 215 -8.62 19.15 -17.99
N PHE A 216 -7.46 18.84 -18.58
CA PHE A 216 -6.33 18.30 -17.81
C PHE A 216 -5.84 19.30 -16.77
N ASP A 217 -5.75 20.57 -17.14
CA ASP A 217 -5.22 21.59 -16.24
C ASP A 217 -6.18 21.86 -15.09
N GLU A 218 -7.50 21.80 -15.35
CA GLU A 218 -8.57 21.86 -14.34
C GLU A 218 -8.52 20.63 -13.41
N ALA A 219 -8.47 19.43 -13.98
CA ALA A 219 -8.37 18.17 -13.24
C ALA A 219 -7.11 18.08 -12.36
N LEU A 220 -5.99 18.61 -12.85
CA LEU A 220 -4.77 18.68 -12.06
C LEU A 220 -4.94 19.65 -10.89
N ASP A 221 -5.47 20.85 -11.11
CA ASP A 221 -5.68 21.82 -10.04
C ASP A 221 -6.63 21.24 -8.96
N GLU A 222 -7.72 20.59 -9.38
CA GLU A 222 -8.65 19.88 -8.47
C GLU A 222 -7.97 18.74 -7.71
N TYR A 223 -7.16 17.90 -8.38
CA TYR A 223 -6.40 16.84 -7.72
C TYR A 223 -5.49 17.40 -6.61
N LEU A 224 -4.79 18.49 -6.88
CA LEU A 224 -3.88 19.12 -5.93
C LEU A 224 -4.67 19.74 -4.76
N GLU A 225 -5.85 20.31 -5.01
CA GLU A 225 -6.74 20.85 -3.98
C GLU A 225 -7.30 19.75 -3.08
N GLU A 226 -7.87 18.69 -3.65
CA GLU A 226 -8.43 17.54 -2.92
C GLU A 226 -7.40 16.86 -2.01
N ASN A 227 -6.15 16.78 -2.48
CA ASN A 227 -5.08 16.11 -1.76
C ASN A 227 -4.22 17.08 -0.92
N SER A 228 -4.49 18.39 -0.96
CA SER A 228 -3.67 19.40 -0.29
C SER A 228 -3.58 19.18 1.22
N ASP A 229 -4.70 18.90 1.88
CA ASP A 229 -4.77 18.61 3.32
C ASP A 229 -4.04 17.31 3.66
N THR A 230 -4.12 16.30 2.80
CA THR A 230 -3.38 15.04 2.97
C THR A 230 -1.88 15.30 2.88
N PHE A 231 -1.41 16.02 1.86
CA PHE A 231 0.01 16.36 1.70
C PHE A 231 0.53 17.21 2.86
N LYS A 232 -0.29 18.17 3.31
CA LYS A 232 -0.01 18.98 4.49
C LYS A 232 0.11 18.14 5.75
N SER A 233 -0.84 17.24 6.00
CA SER A 233 -0.83 16.35 7.17
C SER A 233 0.41 15.45 7.19
N VAL A 234 0.77 14.88 6.05
CA VAL A 234 2.00 14.07 5.89
C VAL A 234 3.24 14.91 6.20
N PHE A 235 3.33 16.11 5.63
CA PHE A 235 4.44 17.03 5.87
C PHE A 235 4.55 17.46 7.34
N GLU A 236 3.45 17.87 7.96
CA GLU A 236 3.41 18.29 9.37
C GLU A 236 3.78 17.13 10.30
N THR A 237 3.26 15.93 10.04
CA THR A 237 3.61 14.72 10.79
C THR A 237 5.08 14.40 10.68
N ALA A 238 5.63 14.43 9.46
CA ALA A 238 7.04 14.21 9.20
C ALA A 238 7.93 15.27 9.85
N THR A 239 7.53 16.55 9.81
CA THR A 239 8.37 17.67 10.28
C THR A 239 8.21 18.02 11.76
N ARG A 240 7.22 17.43 12.45
CA ARG A 240 6.95 17.67 13.86
C ARG A 240 8.19 17.58 14.74
N ILE A 241 8.53 18.66 15.43
CA ILE A 241 9.67 18.71 16.34
C ILE A 241 9.24 18.22 17.72
N ILE A 242 9.70 17.03 18.12
CA ILE A 242 9.49 16.49 19.47
C ILE A 242 10.51 17.12 20.44
N HIS A 243 11.77 17.16 20.02
CA HIS A 243 12.86 17.82 20.73
C HIS A 243 13.65 18.66 19.75
N LYS A 244 13.82 19.95 20.05
CA LYS A 244 14.59 20.86 19.19
C LYS A 244 16.05 20.47 19.23
N ARG A 245 16.62 20.17 18.06
CA ARG A 245 18.02 19.80 17.89
C ARG A 245 18.79 20.98 17.31
N LYS A 246 20.09 21.03 17.56
CA LYS A 246 20.97 22.05 16.97
C LYS A 246 21.00 21.92 15.44
N ASN A 247 21.22 20.70 14.95
CA ASN A 247 21.18 20.30 13.53
C ASN A 247 20.35 19.01 13.43
N GLU A 248 20.04 18.55 12.21
CA GLU A 248 19.33 17.28 11.95
C GLU A 248 17.90 17.26 12.51
N ASN A 249 17.23 18.42 12.49
CA ASN A 249 15.78 18.43 12.62
C ASN A 249 15.17 17.80 11.36
N PRO A 250 13.96 17.24 11.43
CA PRO A 250 13.34 16.60 10.27
C PRO A 250 13.32 17.45 9.00
N THR A 251 13.00 18.76 9.13
CA THR A 251 13.01 19.71 8.02
C THR A 251 14.39 19.91 7.41
N ASP A 252 15.45 19.92 8.24
CA ASP A 252 16.83 20.06 7.76
C ASP A 252 17.21 18.85 6.89
N ILE A 253 16.81 17.65 7.31
CA ILE A 253 17.08 16.39 6.61
C ILE A 253 16.32 16.35 5.29
N LEU A 254 15.02 16.71 5.29
CA LEU A 254 14.23 16.80 4.07
C LEU A 254 14.84 17.82 3.10
N ASN A 255 15.26 18.99 3.59
CA ASN A 255 15.92 19.98 2.75
C ASN A 255 17.23 19.45 2.14
N ALA A 256 18.05 18.76 2.93
CA ALA A 256 19.29 18.14 2.44
C ALA A 256 19.03 17.08 1.34
N ILE A 257 17.94 16.30 1.45
CA ILE A 257 17.51 15.38 0.39
C ILE A 257 17.12 16.16 -0.88
N LEU A 258 16.29 17.18 -0.72
CA LEU A 258 15.73 17.94 -1.85
C LEU A 258 16.79 18.72 -2.63
N ILE A 259 17.85 19.20 -1.98
CA ILE A 259 18.97 19.90 -2.64
C ILE A 259 19.65 19.03 -3.71
N SER A 260 19.66 17.70 -3.53
CA SER A 260 20.29 16.80 -4.50
C SER A 260 19.61 16.80 -5.87
N ASN A 261 18.32 17.16 -5.94
CA ASN A 261 17.46 16.99 -7.11
C ASN A 261 17.50 15.57 -7.72
N LYS A 262 17.83 14.55 -6.92
CA LYS A 262 17.80 13.14 -7.33
C LYS A 262 16.49 12.49 -6.92
N GLU A 263 16.10 11.42 -7.60
CA GLU A 263 15.00 10.55 -7.16
C GLU A 263 15.46 9.67 -5.99
N ASN A 264 16.64 9.10 -6.12
CA ASN A 264 17.30 8.26 -5.13
C ASN A 264 18.54 8.95 -4.58
N ILE A 265 18.70 8.95 -3.25
CA ILE A 265 19.86 9.56 -2.59
C ILE A 265 20.47 8.60 -1.56
N THR A 266 21.78 8.53 -1.52
CA THR A 266 22.51 7.75 -0.51
C THR A 266 22.66 8.53 0.80
N PHE A 267 22.94 7.82 1.90
CA PHE A 267 23.30 8.46 3.17
C PHE A 267 24.49 9.44 3.04
N HIS A 268 25.47 9.09 2.20
CA HIS A 268 26.67 9.91 1.98
C HIS A 268 26.31 11.26 1.36
N GLU A 269 25.50 11.26 0.30
CA GLU A 269 25.08 12.47 -0.39
C GLU A 269 24.21 13.37 0.51
N VAL A 270 23.34 12.79 1.34
CA VAL A 270 22.60 13.58 2.35
C VAL A 270 23.59 14.28 3.29
N LYS A 271 24.62 13.57 3.77
CA LYS A 271 25.64 14.14 4.65
C LYS A 271 26.45 15.25 3.96
N GLU A 272 26.83 15.06 2.71
CA GLU A 272 27.51 16.09 1.91
C GLU A 272 26.67 17.35 1.77
N ASN A 273 25.37 17.22 1.53
CA ASN A 273 24.46 18.36 1.44
C ASN A 273 24.33 19.13 2.76
N PHE A 274 24.47 18.46 3.91
CA PHE A 274 24.61 19.17 5.18
C PHE A 274 25.93 19.91 5.31
N ILE A 275 27.05 19.32 4.87
CA ILE A 275 28.38 19.94 4.91
C ILE A 275 28.46 21.19 4.02
N LEU A 276 27.73 21.20 2.90
CA LEU A 276 27.61 22.39 2.04
C LEU A 276 27.04 23.59 2.79
N ASN A 277 26.10 23.36 3.71
CA ASN A 277 25.46 24.41 4.52
C ASN A 277 26.22 24.70 5.83
N ASP A 278 26.87 23.71 6.43
CA ASP A 278 27.68 23.84 7.65
C ASP A 278 28.94 22.97 7.55
N LYS A 279 30.08 23.60 7.22
CA LYS A 279 31.38 22.91 7.06
C LYS A 279 31.87 22.19 8.33
N ASN A 280 31.34 22.55 9.51
CA ASN A 280 31.70 21.92 10.78
C ASN A 280 30.77 20.75 11.15
N TYR A 281 29.84 20.39 10.28
CA TYR A 281 28.89 19.33 10.52
C TYR A 281 29.56 17.94 10.56
N LYS A 282 29.33 17.20 11.65
CA LYS A 282 29.91 15.86 11.87
C LYS A 282 28.97 14.71 11.54
N GLY A 283 27.66 14.92 11.69
CA GLY A 283 26.63 13.95 11.31
C GLY A 283 26.51 12.72 12.20
N ASN A 284 26.67 12.87 13.52
CA ASN A 284 26.73 11.72 14.44
C ASN A 284 25.41 10.93 14.54
N ASN A 285 24.25 11.57 14.35
CA ASN A 285 22.95 10.91 14.45
C ASN A 285 22.16 10.93 13.13
N LEU A 286 22.76 11.42 12.04
CA LEU A 286 22.07 11.59 10.76
C LEU A 286 21.39 10.31 10.29
N LYS A 287 22.09 9.16 10.34
CA LYS A 287 21.55 7.88 9.86
C LYS A 287 20.30 7.50 10.64
N LYS A 288 20.37 7.59 11.97
CA LYS A 288 19.24 7.32 12.87
C LYS A 288 18.03 8.20 12.53
N TYR A 289 18.23 9.50 12.32
CA TYR A 289 17.13 10.43 12.05
C TYR A 289 16.63 10.39 10.61
N LEU A 290 17.49 10.00 9.66
CA LEU A 290 17.10 9.71 8.30
C LEU A 290 16.24 8.44 8.25
N ASP A 291 16.64 7.39 8.96
CA ASP A 291 15.84 6.16 9.11
C ASP A 291 14.53 6.42 9.87
N GLU A 292 14.50 7.39 10.80
CA GLU A 292 13.26 7.80 11.47
C GLU A 292 12.19 8.27 10.46
N LEU A 293 12.59 8.97 9.38
CA LEU A 293 11.69 9.43 8.31
C LEU A 293 11.08 8.29 7.50
N THR A 294 11.61 7.07 7.60
CA THR A 294 11.06 5.88 6.94
C THR A 294 10.04 5.14 7.79
N THR A 295 9.70 5.67 8.97
CA THR A 295 8.78 5.02 9.91
C THR A 295 7.39 5.66 9.85
N THR A 296 6.38 4.91 10.30
CA THR A 296 4.99 5.38 10.45
C THR A 296 4.86 6.61 11.34
N ASN A 297 5.76 6.79 12.31
CA ASN A 297 5.80 7.98 13.17
C ASN A 297 6.08 9.27 12.40
N ARG A 298 6.65 9.15 11.20
CA ARG A 298 6.96 10.24 10.26
C ARG A 298 6.16 10.13 8.96
N ALA A 299 5.01 9.48 9.03
CA ALA A 299 4.12 9.22 7.89
C ALA A 299 4.79 8.48 6.72
N GLU A 300 5.91 7.78 6.98
CA GLU A 300 6.68 7.07 5.95
C GLU A 300 6.97 7.95 4.73
N ILE A 301 7.30 9.22 4.99
CA ILE A 301 7.50 10.24 3.96
C ILE A 301 8.67 9.90 3.03
N ILE A 302 9.66 9.16 3.55
CA ILE A 302 10.79 8.60 2.80
C ILE A 302 10.70 7.08 2.86
N ARG A 303 11.10 6.40 1.78
CA ARG A 303 11.32 4.95 1.73
C ARG A 303 12.82 4.68 1.60
N PHE A 304 13.25 3.52 2.10
CA PHE A 304 14.62 3.05 1.98
C PHE A 304 14.68 1.77 1.13
N ASN A 305 15.47 1.81 0.07
CA ASN A 305 15.80 0.65 -0.74
C ASN A 305 17.07 0.00 -0.16
N LYS A 306 16.92 -1.23 0.34
CA LYS A 306 18.02 -1.98 0.96
C LYS A 306 19.05 -2.46 -0.08
N ASP A 307 18.64 -2.71 -1.32
CA ASP A 307 19.50 -3.25 -2.38
C ASP A 307 20.46 -2.19 -2.92
N SER A 308 19.94 -1.00 -3.21
CA SER A 308 20.75 0.15 -3.66
C SER A 308 21.29 0.98 -2.50
N ASN A 309 20.86 0.74 -1.26
CA ASN A 309 21.19 1.54 -0.08
C ASN A 309 20.84 3.04 -0.26
N THR A 310 19.71 3.31 -0.94
CA THR A 310 19.22 4.66 -1.25
C THR A 310 17.90 4.97 -0.55
N TYR A 311 17.65 6.26 -0.36
CA TYR A 311 16.42 6.84 0.14
C TYR A 311 15.70 7.57 -0.99
N TYR A 312 14.37 7.53 -1.00
CA TYR A 312 13.54 8.23 -1.98
C TYR A 312 12.21 8.64 -1.36
N PHE A 313 11.56 9.67 -1.89
CA PHE A 313 10.24 10.07 -1.41
C PHE A 313 9.21 8.98 -1.69
N SER A 314 8.32 8.72 -0.74
CA SER A 314 7.28 7.72 -0.92
C SER A 314 6.28 8.06 -2.02
N ASN A 315 6.17 9.35 -2.38
CA ASN A 315 5.30 9.88 -3.42
C ASN A 315 5.90 11.17 -4.02
N PRO A 316 5.98 11.32 -5.36
CA PRO A 316 6.42 12.54 -6.04
C PRO A 316 5.62 13.81 -5.68
N PHE A 317 4.31 13.69 -5.47
CA PHE A 317 3.47 14.82 -5.03
C PHE A 317 3.86 15.29 -3.63
N ILE A 318 4.19 14.35 -2.73
CA ILE A 318 4.70 14.70 -1.39
C ILE A 318 6.07 15.38 -1.50
N LYS A 319 6.95 14.91 -2.40
CA LYS A 319 8.25 15.56 -2.68
C LYS A 319 8.08 17.03 -3.10
N ALA A 320 7.24 17.26 -4.11
CA ALA A 320 6.97 18.60 -4.62
C ALA A 320 6.29 19.49 -3.56
N TYR A 321 5.40 18.93 -2.73
CA TYR A 321 4.78 19.67 -1.63
C TYR A 321 5.83 20.08 -0.59
N CYS A 322 6.73 19.16 -0.22
CA CYS A 322 7.83 19.45 0.71
C CYS A 322 8.74 20.57 0.19
N GLN A 323 9.08 20.56 -1.10
CA GLN A 323 9.87 21.63 -1.72
C GLN A 323 9.19 22.99 -1.56
N CYS A 324 7.89 23.07 -1.84
CA CYS A 324 7.12 24.31 -1.69
C CYS A 324 7.00 24.74 -0.24
N ALA A 325 6.65 23.82 0.67
CA ALA A 325 6.49 24.10 2.09
C ALA A 325 7.80 24.59 2.74
N ILE A 326 8.93 23.97 2.39
CA ILE A 326 10.26 24.37 2.90
C ILE A 326 10.66 25.73 2.34
N ARG A 327 10.48 25.99 1.04
CA ARG A 327 10.75 27.30 0.42
C ARG A 327 9.88 28.41 1.00
N ASN A 328 8.62 28.11 1.31
CA ASN A 328 7.68 29.09 1.86
C ASN A 328 7.84 29.31 3.36
N ASN A 329 8.31 28.34 4.14
CA ASN A 329 8.73 28.60 5.52
C ASN A 329 9.90 29.61 5.63
N VAL A 330 10.64 29.84 4.53
CA VAL A 330 11.69 30.86 4.43
C VAL A 330 11.11 32.24 4.02
N LYS A 331 9.88 32.30 3.48
CA LYS A 331 9.21 33.53 3.03
C LYS A 331 8.05 33.89 3.98
N THR A 332 8.08 35.07 4.58
CA THR A 332 7.15 35.52 5.64
C THR A 332 5.67 35.70 5.25
N GLU A 333 5.26 35.46 4.00
CA GLU A 333 3.87 35.62 3.56
C GLU A 333 3.29 34.31 3.02
N PHE A 334 2.38 33.71 3.79
CA PHE A 334 1.65 32.50 3.43
C PHE A 334 0.42 32.86 2.58
N ASN A 335 0.39 32.45 1.30
CA ASN A 335 -0.79 32.57 0.44
C ASN A 335 -1.12 31.21 -0.22
N PRO A 336 -2.26 30.57 0.12
CA PRO A 336 -2.66 29.27 -0.42
C PRO A 336 -2.73 29.20 -1.96
N SER A 337 -3.22 30.25 -2.63
CA SER A 337 -3.33 30.26 -4.10
C SER A 337 -1.96 30.39 -4.79
N LYS A 338 -0.99 31.01 -4.11
CA LYS A 338 0.41 31.07 -4.57
C LYS A 338 1.12 29.74 -4.39
N LEU A 339 0.77 28.99 -3.33
CA LEU A 339 1.31 27.66 -3.05
C LEU A 339 0.91 26.65 -4.11
N LEU A 340 -0.36 26.59 -4.51
CA LEU A 340 -0.83 25.67 -5.55
C LEU A 340 -0.14 25.92 -6.90
N LYS A 341 -0.01 27.19 -7.29
CA LYS A 341 0.72 27.56 -8.52
C LYS A 341 2.21 27.21 -8.45
N GLU A 342 2.85 27.44 -7.30
CA GLU A 342 4.25 27.06 -7.07
C GLU A 342 4.42 25.53 -7.03
N PHE A 343 3.46 24.82 -6.44
CA PHE A 343 3.41 23.37 -6.36
C PHE A 343 3.28 22.74 -7.73
N ARG A 344 2.38 23.25 -8.57
CA ARG A 344 2.25 22.83 -9.97
C ARG A 344 3.54 23.05 -10.76
N ASN A 345 4.15 24.23 -10.66
CA ASN A 345 5.43 24.50 -11.34
C ASN A 345 6.56 23.58 -10.84
N THR A 346 6.59 23.31 -9.55
CA THR A 346 7.60 22.47 -8.92
C THR A 346 7.40 21.01 -9.33
N LEU A 347 6.17 20.52 -9.31
CA LEU A 347 5.79 19.20 -9.79
C LEU A 347 6.20 19.03 -11.26
N ASN A 348 5.91 20.00 -12.13
CA ASN A 348 6.31 19.93 -13.53
C ASN A 348 7.82 19.77 -13.72
N ASN A 349 8.62 20.48 -12.91
CA ASN A 349 10.07 20.35 -12.95
C ASN A 349 10.54 18.98 -12.44
N GLU A 350 9.96 18.48 -11.35
CA GLU A 350 10.28 17.15 -10.82
C GLU A 350 9.94 16.04 -11.82
N LEU A 351 8.81 16.16 -12.51
CA LEU A 351 8.38 15.20 -13.53
C LEU A 351 9.26 15.25 -14.78
N GLU A 352 9.73 16.43 -15.20
CA GLU A 352 10.72 16.53 -16.28
C GLU A 352 12.08 15.95 -15.88
N ILE A 353 12.49 16.08 -14.61
CA ILE A 353 13.72 15.46 -14.10
C ILE A 353 13.57 13.94 -14.09
N ALA A 354 12.45 13.42 -13.58
CA ALA A 354 12.10 12.00 -13.60
C ALA A 354 12.10 11.43 -15.02
N ARG A 355 11.44 12.13 -15.95
CA ARG A 355 11.40 11.76 -17.37
C ARG A 355 12.78 11.73 -18.01
N LYS A 356 13.64 12.71 -17.72
CA LYS A 356 15.02 12.76 -18.25
C LYS A 356 15.93 11.71 -17.62
N ALA A 357 15.75 11.39 -16.34
CA ALA A 357 16.47 10.31 -15.69
C ALA A 357 16.11 8.97 -16.34
N PHE A 358 14.82 8.71 -16.50
CA PHE A 358 14.30 7.53 -17.19
C PHE A 358 14.85 7.40 -18.62
N LEU A 359 14.82 8.46 -19.43
CA LEU A 359 15.32 8.39 -20.82
C LEU A 359 16.82 8.08 -20.91
N ARG A 360 17.61 8.46 -19.91
CA ARG A 360 19.05 8.14 -19.87
C ARG A 360 19.31 6.66 -19.57
N ASP A 361 18.45 6.02 -18.78
CA ASP A 361 18.57 4.60 -18.42
C ASP A 361 18.28 3.66 -19.62
N PHE A 362 17.75 4.18 -20.74
CA PHE A 362 17.51 3.44 -21.99
C PHE A 362 18.43 3.85 -23.15
N GLU A 363 19.36 4.79 -22.95
CA GLU A 363 20.37 5.19 -23.92
C GLU A 363 21.74 4.51 -23.71
N GLU A 364 21.86 3.63 -22.71
CA GLU A 364 22.97 2.67 -22.51
C GLU A 364 22.52 1.23 -22.79
#